data_AF-K0XEQ6-F1
#
_entry.id   AF-K0XEQ6-F1
#
_cell.length_a   1.000
_cell.length_b   1.000
_cell.length_c   1.000
_cell.angle_alpha   90.00
_cell.angle_beta   90.00
_cell.angle_gamma   90.00
#
_symmetry.space_group_name_H-M   'P 1'
#
loop_
_entity.id
_entity.type
_entity.pdbx_description
1 polymer ?
#
loop_
_entity_poly.entity_id
_entity_poly.type
_entity_poly.pdbx_seq_one_letter_code
_entity_poly.pdbx_strand_id
1 'polypeptide(L)'
;MQEFKNWKPPVLPKEIEQADVPGSKVVITEYHIDRAGRIFPDLLEEIEKVKSKNGNGKVVVSVSGCSGVGKSGIAAVLSYYLNDIGIGSYILGGDNYPRRIPEYNDAERLHIFREGGLKGLVKDGEYNKERFQTVHKLQEEGNDADPENIKKYPWYKSYINGGRNALKEYLGTGNELAFKEVEDVVDQFKSGAEKIWLKRMGRSNTQIWYDDVDFKDVGVLLIEWTHGNSDCFNGVDIPILIHNTPAETLKYRLLRNRDCGIDSPFTTMVLDIEQESLINQAHKAKIIITPSGDRLSYEEYCKYIGM
;
A
#
# COMPACT_ATOMS: atom_id res chain seq x y z
N MET A 1 14.41 9.90 25.40
CA MET A 1 13.88 8.68 26.09
C MET A 1 12.83 8.91 27.19
N GLN A 2 13.04 9.69 28.27
CA GLN A 2 12.04 9.79 29.37
C GLN A 2 10.82 10.68 29.06
N GLU A 3 10.96 11.66 28.16
CA GLU A 3 9.90 12.66 27.90
C GLU A 3 8.71 12.14 27.06
N PHE A 4 8.89 11.10 26.23
CA PHE A 4 7.85 10.64 25.30
C PHE A 4 7.03 9.43 25.77
N LYS A 5 7.40 8.79 26.91
CA LYS A 5 6.58 7.71 27.51
C LYS A 5 5.19 8.18 27.93
N ASN A 6 5.00 9.49 28.10
CA ASN A 6 3.74 10.13 28.42
C ASN A 6 3.24 11.00 27.25
N TRP A 7 3.50 10.60 26.00
CA TRP A 7 3.00 11.30 24.82
C TRP A 7 1.49 11.54 24.93
N LYS A 8 1.10 12.80 24.81
CA LYS A 8 -0.29 13.19 24.68
C LYS A 8 -0.45 13.80 23.29
N PRO A 9 -1.28 13.22 22.42
CA PRO A 9 -1.46 13.76 21.08
C PRO A 9 -1.96 15.21 21.17
N PRO A 10 -1.37 16.15 20.43
CA PRO A 10 -1.85 17.52 20.36
C PRO A 10 -3.25 17.55 19.73
N VAL A 11 -3.97 18.64 19.96
CA VAL A 11 -5.22 18.91 19.25
C VAL A 11 -4.87 19.24 17.80
N LEU A 12 -5.35 18.41 16.87
CA LEU A 12 -5.13 18.64 15.45
C LEU A 12 -5.98 19.82 14.94
N PRO A 13 -5.45 20.64 14.01
CA PRO A 13 -6.26 21.58 13.27
C PRO A 13 -7.27 20.84 12.37
N LYS A 14 -8.24 21.59 11.82
CA LYS A 14 -9.28 21.03 10.94
C LYS A 14 -8.70 20.35 9.70
N GLU A 15 -7.61 20.89 9.19
CA GLU A 15 -6.90 20.39 8.01
C GLU A 15 -5.43 20.25 8.36
N ILE A 16 -4.85 19.10 8.01
CA ILE A 16 -3.43 18.81 8.08
C ILE A 16 -2.95 18.38 6.70
N GLU A 17 -1.66 18.55 6.45
CA GLU A 17 -1.04 18.12 5.21
C GLU A 17 -1.17 16.59 5.03
N GLN A 18 -1.34 16.17 3.78
CA GLN A 18 -1.56 14.77 3.39
C GLN A 18 -0.50 14.34 2.38
N ALA A 19 -0.46 13.04 2.07
CA ALA A 19 0.44 12.52 1.04
C ALA A 19 0.28 13.26 -0.30
N ASP A 20 1.39 13.41 -1.01
CA ASP A 20 1.52 14.13 -2.28
C ASP A 20 0.88 13.43 -3.51
N VAL A 21 -0.22 12.71 -3.30
CA VAL A 21 -0.96 11.98 -4.34
C VAL A 21 -2.08 12.88 -4.90
N PRO A 22 -2.04 13.24 -6.20
CA PRO A 22 -3.04 14.11 -6.81
C PRO A 22 -4.49 13.66 -6.60
N GLY A 23 -5.33 14.59 -6.14
CA GLY A 23 -6.75 14.35 -5.90
C GLY A 23 -7.07 13.41 -4.73
N SER A 24 -6.07 12.98 -3.96
CA SER A 24 -6.28 12.24 -2.72
C SER A 24 -6.96 13.14 -1.69
N LYS A 25 -7.96 12.58 -0.99
CA LYS A 25 -8.63 13.24 0.13
C LYS A 25 -8.80 12.22 1.24
N VAL A 26 -8.21 12.52 2.38
CA VAL A 26 -8.35 11.72 3.59
C VAL A 26 -9.15 12.54 4.60
N VAL A 27 -10.19 11.94 5.15
CA VAL A 27 -10.89 12.49 6.31
C VAL A 27 -10.23 11.90 7.55
N ILE A 28 -9.56 12.74 8.33
CA ILE A 28 -8.98 12.34 9.61
C ILE A 28 -10.12 12.11 10.61
N THR A 29 -10.00 11.05 11.39
CA THR A 29 -10.99 10.61 12.37
C THR A 29 -10.27 10.19 13.64
N GLU A 30 -11.00 10.00 14.73
CA GLU A 30 -10.44 9.50 15.99
C GLU A 30 -9.66 8.19 15.83
N TYR A 31 -10.08 7.33 14.89
CA TYR A 31 -9.32 6.12 14.54
C TYR A 31 -7.88 6.44 14.14
N HIS A 32 -7.69 7.39 13.23
CA HIS A 32 -6.36 7.77 12.76
C HIS A 32 -5.52 8.39 13.88
N ILE A 33 -6.14 9.24 14.72
CA ILE A 33 -5.50 9.93 15.83
C ILE A 33 -5.04 8.94 16.91
N ASP A 34 -5.91 8.01 17.32
CA ASP A 34 -5.60 6.97 18.30
C ASP A 34 -4.48 6.05 17.79
N ARG A 35 -4.58 5.54 16.55
CA ARG A 35 -3.54 4.67 15.97
C ARG A 35 -2.19 5.39 15.87
N ALA A 36 -2.16 6.61 15.33
CA ALA A 36 -0.93 7.39 15.24
C ALA A 36 -0.36 7.70 16.63
N GLY A 37 -1.21 8.06 17.60
CA GLY A 37 -0.79 8.34 18.98
C GLY A 37 -0.15 7.14 19.68
N ARG A 38 -0.60 5.92 19.36
CA ARG A 38 0.01 4.67 19.87
C ARG A 38 1.32 4.32 19.17
N ILE A 39 1.44 4.61 17.87
CA ILE A 39 2.67 4.38 17.09
C ILE A 39 3.78 5.36 17.50
N PHE A 40 3.41 6.61 17.75
CA PHE A 40 4.35 7.73 17.78
C PHE A 40 5.49 7.58 18.81
N PRO A 41 5.27 7.15 20.06
CA PRO A 41 6.35 6.98 21.03
C PRO A 41 7.43 5.98 20.58
N ASP A 42 6.99 4.85 20.02
CA ASP A 42 7.89 3.81 19.50
C ASP A 42 8.60 4.28 18.23
N LEU A 43 7.89 5.00 17.37
CA LEU A 43 8.49 5.61 16.18
C LEU A 43 9.60 6.60 16.55
N LEU A 44 9.39 7.46 17.55
CA LEU A 44 10.41 8.38 18.03
C LEU A 44 11.64 7.65 18.56
N GLU A 45 11.46 6.58 19.33
CA GLU A 45 12.56 5.76 19.82
C GLU A 45 13.38 5.15 18.66
N GLU A 46 12.71 4.61 17.64
CA GLU A 46 13.39 4.09 16.46
C GLU A 46 14.07 5.19 15.63
N ILE A 47 13.47 6.37 15.51
CA ILE A 47 14.10 7.54 14.87
C ILE A 47 15.37 7.93 15.60
N GLU A 48 15.36 8.02 16.94
CA GLU A 48 16.56 8.32 17.75
C GLU A 48 17.66 7.25 17.52
N LYS A 49 17.29 5.96 17.47
CA LYS A 49 18.23 4.86 17.19
C LYS A 49 18.84 4.94 15.80
N VAL A 50 18.08 5.36 14.79
CA VAL A 50 18.59 5.53 13.42
C VAL A 50 19.47 6.77 13.33
N LYS A 51 19.03 7.91 13.87
CA LYS A 51 19.78 9.17 13.89
C LYS A 51 21.13 9.06 14.62
N SER A 52 21.19 8.30 15.72
CA SER A 52 22.46 8.08 16.43
C SER A 52 23.48 7.25 15.64
N LYS A 53 23.04 6.55 14.59
CA LYS A 53 23.88 5.73 13.71
C LYS A 53 24.20 6.40 12.38
N ASN A 54 23.41 7.39 11.94
CA ASN A 54 23.61 8.08 10.68
C ASN A 54 24.06 9.54 10.89
N GLY A 55 25.12 9.96 10.18
CA GLY A 55 25.75 11.26 10.42
C GLY A 55 24.96 12.47 9.93
N ASN A 56 23.90 12.27 9.15
CA ASN A 56 23.09 13.33 8.53
C ASN A 56 21.70 13.50 9.17
N GLY A 57 21.31 12.63 10.12
CA GLY A 57 20.04 12.71 10.81
C GLY A 57 18.79 12.47 9.96
N LYS A 58 18.92 12.06 8.69
CA LYS A 58 17.79 11.79 7.79
C LYS A 58 17.26 10.38 8.02
N VAL A 59 15.95 10.22 8.18
CA VAL A 59 15.32 8.91 8.46
C VAL A 59 14.20 8.64 7.48
N VAL A 60 14.14 7.43 6.93
CA VAL A 60 13.07 6.98 6.04
C VAL A 60 12.16 6.01 6.77
N VAL A 61 10.89 6.34 6.82
CA VAL A 61 9.85 5.57 7.49
C VAL A 61 8.83 5.17 6.44
N SER A 62 8.41 3.91 6.39
CA SER A 62 7.29 3.50 5.53
C SER A 62 6.06 3.15 6.36
N VAL A 63 4.87 3.55 5.88
CA VAL A 63 3.58 3.18 6.46
C VAL A 63 2.85 2.33 5.43
N SER A 64 2.78 1.04 5.69
CA SER A 64 2.27 0.02 4.78
C SER A 64 0.99 -0.61 5.30
N GLY A 65 0.15 -1.07 4.39
CA GLY A 65 -1.07 -1.81 4.72
C GLY A 65 -2.05 -1.81 3.55
N CYS A 66 -3.06 -2.67 3.63
CA CYS A 66 -4.00 -2.87 2.53
C CYS A 66 -4.82 -1.59 2.25
N SER A 67 -5.29 -1.43 1.01
CA SER A 67 -6.13 -0.28 0.66
C SER A 67 -7.35 -0.17 1.59
N GLY A 68 -7.50 0.98 2.24
CA GLY A 68 -8.60 1.26 3.18
C GLY A 68 -8.34 0.95 4.64
N VAL A 69 -7.13 0.55 5.00
CA VAL A 69 -6.74 0.36 6.40
C VAL A 69 -6.58 1.67 7.19
N GLY A 70 -6.56 2.83 6.53
CA GLY A 70 -6.32 4.14 7.16
C GLY A 70 -4.87 4.60 7.13
N LYS A 71 -3.99 3.91 6.37
CA LYS A 71 -2.57 4.25 6.18
C LYS A 71 -2.32 5.73 5.88
N SER A 72 -3.05 6.31 4.92
CA SER A 72 -2.93 7.71 4.52
C SER A 72 -3.25 8.70 5.64
N GLY A 73 -4.26 8.40 6.46
CA GLY A 73 -4.63 9.25 7.58
C GLY A 73 -3.67 9.10 8.76
N ILE A 74 -3.21 7.88 9.04
CA ILE A 74 -2.19 7.63 10.07
C ILE A 74 -0.87 8.33 9.70
N ALA A 75 -0.42 8.22 8.45
CA ALA A 75 0.79 8.89 7.97
C ALA A 75 0.69 10.43 8.07
N ALA A 76 -0.46 11.01 7.72
CA ALA A 76 -0.73 12.44 7.88
C ALA A 76 -0.62 12.89 9.34
N VAL A 77 -1.23 12.14 10.26
CA VAL A 77 -1.18 12.47 11.70
C VAL A 77 0.23 12.29 12.27
N LEU A 78 0.96 11.23 11.89
CA LEU A 78 2.35 11.04 12.30
C LEU A 78 3.24 12.17 11.79
N SER A 79 3.07 12.57 10.53
CA SER A 79 3.79 13.71 9.95
C SER A 79 3.52 14.99 10.70
N TYR A 80 2.25 15.27 11.02
CA TYR A 80 1.88 16.42 11.84
C TYR A 80 2.60 16.39 13.20
N TYR A 81 2.61 15.25 13.89
CA TYR A 81 3.30 15.13 15.18
C TYR A 81 4.82 15.35 15.06
N LEU A 82 5.48 14.85 14.01
CA LEU A 82 6.91 15.09 13.76
C LEU A 82 7.21 16.57 13.50
N ASN A 83 6.32 17.26 12.78
CA ASN A 83 6.45 18.69 12.50
C ASN A 83 6.24 19.54 13.76
N ASP A 84 5.22 19.20 14.57
CA ASP A 84 4.88 19.91 15.81
C ASP A 84 6.02 19.91 16.83
N ILE A 85 6.78 18.81 16.91
CA ILE A 85 7.96 18.71 17.78
C ILE A 85 9.27 19.18 17.13
N GLY A 86 9.22 19.72 15.91
CA GLY A 86 10.37 20.31 15.22
C GLY A 86 11.34 19.33 14.56
N ILE A 87 10.97 18.05 14.36
CA ILE A 87 11.79 17.09 13.59
C ILE A 87 11.68 17.37 12.09
N GLY A 88 10.51 17.80 11.63
CA GLY A 88 10.22 18.03 10.22
C GLY A 88 10.04 16.74 9.43
N SER A 89 9.03 16.70 8.57
CA SER A 89 8.67 15.52 7.80
C SER A 89 8.01 15.85 6.47
N TYR A 90 8.14 14.93 5.51
CA TYR A 90 7.46 14.98 4.21
C TYR A 90 6.75 13.65 3.95
N ILE A 91 5.53 13.70 3.40
CA ILE A 91 4.74 12.50 3.09
C ILE A 91 4.78 12.21 1.59
N LEU A 92 5.59 11.23 1.21
CA LEU A 92 5.65 10.70 -0.15
C LEU A 92 4.60 9.61 -0.34
N GLY A 93 3.69 9.80 -1.29
CA GLY A 93 2.70 8.81 -1.70
C GLY A 93 3.25 7.88 -2.77
N GLY A 94 3.34 6.58 -2.46
CA GLY A 94 3.85 5.59 -3.42
C GLY A 94 2.94 5.36 -4.63
N ASP A 95 1.67 5.78 -4.55
CA ASP A 95 0.70 5.68 -5.65
C ASP A 95 1.05 6.61 -6.85
N ASN A 96 2.06 7.48 -6.72
CA ASN A 96 2.66 8.22 -7.84
C ASN A 96 3.61 7.38 -8.71
N TYR A 97 4.02 6.19 -8.24
CA TYR A 97 5.09 5.37 -8.81
C TYR A 97 4.70 3.98 -9.40
N PRO A 98 3.45 3.70 -9.79
CA PRO A 98 3.19 2.63 -10.75
C PRO A 98 3.86 2.91 -12.11
N ARG A 99 4.08 1.86 -12.92
CA ARG A 99 4.57 1.99 -14.31
C ARG A 99 3.54 2.57 -15.27
N ARG A 100 2.26 2.48 -14.90
CA ARG A 100 1.11 2.89 -15.72
C ARG A 100 0.21 3.80 -14.87
N ILE A 101 -0.46 4.75 -15.51
CA ILE A 101 -1.54 5.51 -14.86
C ILE A 101 -2.66 4.56 -14.38
N PRO A 102 -3.50 4.97 -13.41
CA PRO A 102 -4.51 4.09 -12.82
C PRO A 102 -5.37 3.32 -13.82
N GLU A 103 -5.96 4.01 -14.81
CA GLU A 103 -6.84 3.38 -15.82
C GLU A 103 -6.13 2.26 -16.59
N TYR A 104 -4.89 2.51 -17.02
CA TYR A 104 -4.12 1.54 -17.79
C TYR A 104 -3.57 0.42 -16.91
N ASN A 105 -3.28 0.69 -15.65
CA ASN A 105 -2.86 -0.34 -14.72
C ASN A 105 -4.00 -1.32 -14.39
N ASP A 106 -5.22 -0.82 -14.19
CA ASP A 106 -6.39 -1.67 -13.95
C ASP A 106 -6.73 -2.51 -15.19
N ALA A 107 -6.63 -1.93 -16.39
CA ALA A 107 -6.78 -2.67 -17.64
C ALA A 107 -5.72 -3.77 -17.80
N GLU A 108 -4.46 -3.48 -17.45
CA GLU A 108 -3.36 -4.46 -17.52
C GLU A 108 -3.55 -5.60 -16.52
N ARG A 109 -3.93 -5.30 -15.28
CA ARG A 109 -4.25 -6.31 -14.26
C ARG A 109 -5.33 -7.27 -14.78
N LEU A 110 -6.41 -6.73 -15.35
CA LEU A 110 -7.50 -7.54 -15.89
C LEU A 110 -7.05 -8.36 -17.11
N HIS A 111 -6.22 -7.79 -17.99
CA HIS A 111 -5.63 -8.51 -19.11
C HIS A 111 -4.79 -9.71 -18.65
N ILE A 112 -3.87 -9.50 -17.70
CA ILE A 112 -3.00 -10.53 -17.14
C ILE A 112 -3.81 -11.66 -16.50
N PHE A 113 -4.84 -11.32 -15.73
CA PHE A 113 -5.74 -12.30 -15.14
C PHE A 113 -6.43 -13.18 -16.21
N ARG A 114 -7.01 -12.55 -17.23
CA ARG A 114 -7.75 -13.25 -18.29
C ARG A 114 -6.84 -14.13 -19.13
N GLU A 115 -5.68 -13.61 -19.53
CA GLU A 115 -4.68 -14.36 -20.28
C GLU A 115 -4.13 -15.53 -19.46
N GLY A 116 -3.79 -15.29 -18.20
CA GLY A 116 -3.35 -16.31 -17.25
C GLY A 116 -4.39 -17.41 -17.03
N GLY A 117 -5.67 -17.04 -16.95
CA GLY A 117 -6.76 -18.01 -16.81
C GLY A 117 -6.92 -18.91 -18.03
N LEU A 118 -6.84 -18.35 -19.24
CA LEU A 118 -6.85 -19.15 -20.47
C LEU A 118 -5.63 -20.08 -20.56
N LYS A 119 -4.44 -19.58 -20.21
CA LYS A 119 -3.22 -20.40 -20.11
C LYS A 119 -3.39 -21.54 -19.09
N GLY A 120 -4.03 -21.28 -17.96
CA GLY A 120 -4.38 -22.29 -16.94
C GLY A 120 -5.26 -23.41 -17.50
N LEU A 121 -6.32 -23.05 -18.24
CA LEU A 121 -7.17 -24.05 -18.92
C LEU A 121 -6.39 -24.91 -19.92
N VAL A 122 -5.51 -24.30 -20.72
CA VAL A 122 -4.69 -25.04 -21.69
C VAL A 122 -3.73 -25.98 -20.98
N LYS A 123 -3.03 -25.51 -19.94
CA LYS A 123 -2.06 -26.28 -19.16
C LYS A 123 -2.70 -27.52 -18.51
N ASP A 124 -3.90 -27.37 -17.99
CA ASP A 124 -4.60 -28.45 -17.29
C ASP A 124 -5.41 -29.37 -18.22
N GLY A 125 -5.36 -29.14 -19.55
CA GLY A 125 -6.10 -29.93 -20.54
C GLY A 125 -7.61 -29.67 -20.55
N GLU A 126 -8.06 -28.60 -19.88
CA GLU A 126 -9.47 -28.22 -19.78
C GLU A 126 -9.92 -27.28 -20.92
N TYR A 127 -9.01 -26.76 -21.73
CA TYR A 127 -9.35 -25.84 -22.81
C TYR A 127 -10.06 -26.52 -24.00
N ASN A 128 -11.21 -25.98 -24.41
CA ASN A 128 -11.84 -26.26 -25.69
C ASN A 128 -12.73 -25.08 -26.13
N LYS A 129 -13.26 -25.12 -27.36
CA LYS A 129 -14.06 -24.01 -27.93
C LYS A 129 -15.33 -23.69 -27.14
N GLU A 130 -16.05 -24.70 -26.64
CA GLU A 130 -17.30 -24.52 -25.89
C GLU A 130 -17.05 -23.90 -24.52
N ARG A 131 -16.00 -24.35 -23.83
CA ARG A 131 -15.56 -23.78 -22.56
C ARG A 131 -15.04 -22.35 -22.73
N PHE A 132 -14.31 -22.07 -23.80
CA PHE A 132 -13.90 -20.71 -24.13
C PHE A 132 -15.11 -19.79 -24.34
N GLN A 133 -16.16 -20.23 -25.05
CA GLN A 133 -17.39 -19.44 -25.21
C GLN A 133 -18.05 -19.12 -23.86
N THR A 134 -17.99 -20.05 -22.90
CA THR A 134 -18.49 -19.84 -21.55
C THR A 134 -17.65 -18.80 -20.79
N VAL A 135 -16.32 -18.93 -20.82
CA VAL A 135 -15.38 -17.95 -20.25
C VAL A 135 -15.59 -16.57 -20.88
N HIS A 136 -15.66 -16.50 -22.21
CA HIS A 136 -15.81 -15.25 -22.95
C HIS A 136 -17.10 -14.51 -22.56
N LYS A 137 -18.23 -15.24 -22.46
CA LYS A 137 -19.47 -14.65 -21.97
C LYS A 137 -19.33 -14.09 -20.56
N LEU A 138 -18.69 -14.82 -19.64
CA LEU A 138 -18.44 -14.34 -18.28
C LEU A 138 -17.50 -13.11 -18.25
N GLN A 139 -16.55 -13.02 -19.19
CA GLN A 139 -15.66 -11.85 -19.34
C GLN A 139 -16.43 -10.62 -19.81
N GLU A 140 -17.36 -10.77 -20.76
CA GLU A 140 -18.25 -9.69 -21.22
C GLU A 140 -19.18 -9.20 -20.09
N GLU A 141 -19.64 -10.12 -19.25
CA GLU A 141 -20.48 -9.82 -18.09
C GLU A 141 -19.69 -9.27 -16.89
N GLY A 142 -18.35 -9.29 -16.92
CA GLY A 142 -17.49 -8.85 -15.82
C GLY A 142 -17.48 -9.79 -14.60
N ASN A 143 -17.98 -11.02 -14.76
CA ASN A 143 -18.11 -12.02 -13.70
C ASN A 143 -17.06 -13.14 -13.79
N ASP A 144 -16.07 -13.01 -14.68
CA ASP A 144 -15.10 -14.08 -14.97
C ASP A 144 -14.16 -14.40 -13.82
N ALA A 145 -13.97 -13.48 -12.88
CA ALA A 145 -13.18 -13.68 -11.67
C ALA A 145 -13.98 -14.28 -10.48
N ASP A 146 -15.29 -14.47 -10.62
CA ASP A 146 -16.12 -15.01 -9.54
C ASP A 146 -15.85 -16.50 -9.30
N PRO A 147 -15.35 -16.91 -8.12
CA PRO A 147 -15.13 -18.32 -7.80
C PRO A 147 -16.43 -19.13 -7.75
N GLU A 148 -17.61 -18.51 -7.60
CA GLU A 148 -18.90 -19.19 -7.64
C GLU A 148 -19.16 -19.89 -8.98
N ASN A 149 -18.54 -19.43 -10.07
CA ASN A 149 -18.59 -20.09 -11.37
C ASN A 149 -18.07 -21.53 -11.32
N ILE A 150 -17.17 -21.87 -10.38
CA ILE A 150 -16.62 -23.22 -10.21
C ILE A 150 -17.72 -24.21 -9.81
N LYS A 151 -18.74 -23.78 -9.05
CA LYS A 151 -19.86 -24.64 -8.65
C LYS A 151 -20.68 -25.06 -9.86
N LYS A 152 -20.83 -24.18 -10.84
CA LYS A 152 -21.56 -24.43 -12.09
C LYS A 152 -20.69 -25.18 -13.11
N TYR A 153 -19.40 -24.88 -13.13
CA TYR A 153 -18.43 -25.39 -14.08
C TYR A 153 -17.16 -25.86 -13.35
N PRO A 154 -17.07 -27.12 -12.91
CA PRO A 154 -15.92 -27.59 -12.12
C PRO A 154 -14.55 -27.36 -12.79
N TRP A 155 -14.49 -27.46 -14.13
CA TRP A 155 -13.30 -27.18 -14.94
C TRP A 155 -12.84 -25.71 -14.89
N TYR A 156 -13.71 -24.80 -14.48
CA TYR A 156 -13.42 -23.36 -14.38
C TYR A 156 -12.41 -23.05 -13.27
N LYS A 157 -12.18 -24.00 -12.36
CA LYS A 157 -11.13 -23.90 -11.33
C LYS A 157 -9.74 -23.64 -11.95
N SER A 158 -9.44 -24.25 -13.10
CA SER A 158 -8.18 -24.03 -13.82
C SER A 158 -8.06 -22.60 -14.37
N TYR A 159 -9.17 -21.99 -14.80
CA TYR A 159 -9.19 -20.58 -15.22
C TYR A 159 -8.92 -19.65 -14.04
N ILE A 160 -9.65 -19.83 -12.93
CA ILE A 160 -9.48 -18.99 -11.73
C ILE A 160 -8.05 -19.10 -11.16
N ASN A 161 -7.52 -20.33 -11.05
CA ASN A 161 -6.17 -20.56 -10.56
C ASN A 161 -5.11 -19.98 -11.50
N GLY A 162 -5.26 -20.18 -12.81
CA GLY A 162 -4.34 -19.63 -13.80
C GLY A 162 -4.27 -18.10 -13.75
N GLY A 163 -5.42 -17.46 -13.67
CA GLY A 163 -5.51 -16.00 -13.57
C GLY A 163 -4.96 -15.46 -12.25
N ARG A 164 -5.30 -16.08 -11.11
CA ARG A 164 -4.76 -15.70 -9.80
C ARG A 164 -3.24 -15.82 -9.75
N ASN A 165 -2.68 -16.91 -10.30
CA ASN A 165 -1.23 -17.11 -10.32
C ASN A 165 -0.52 -16.08 -11.20
N ALA A 166 -1.05 -15.78 -12.39
CA ALA A 166 -0.50 -14.74 -13.26
C ALA A 166 -0.53 -13.36 -12.59
N LEU A 167 -1.63 -13.03 -11.89
CA LEU A 167 -1.71 -11.79 -11.11
C LEU A 167 -0.67 -11.72 -9.99
N LYS A 168 -0.42 -12.83 -9.27
CA LYS A 168 0.59 -12.89 -8.20
C LYS A 168 2.00 -12.57 -8.69
N GLU A 169 2.32 -12.93 -9.94
CA GLU A 169 3.62 -12.62 -10.56
C GLU A 169 3.73 -11.15 -11.02
N TYR A 170 2.61 -10.42 -11.07
CA TYR A 170 2.55 -9.03 -11.50
C TYR A 170 2.40 -8.06 -10.31
N LEU A 171 1.38 -8.28 -9.48
CA LEU A 171 0.98 -7.35 -8.42
C LEU A 171 2.08 -7.15 -7.38
N GLY A 172 2.39 -5.90 -7.07
CA GLY A 172 3.41 -5.53 -6.09
C GLY A 172 4.85 -5.83 -6.52
N THR A 173 5.07 -6.17 -7.79
CA THR A 173 6.41 -6.49 -8.33
C THR A 173 6.97 -5.35 -9.17
N GLY A 174 8.24 -5.50 -9.60
CA GLY A 174 8.85 -4.60 -10.56
C GLY A 174 8.18 -4.57 -11.95
N ASN A 175 7.24 -5.47 -12.25
CA ASN A 175 6.43 -5.42 -13.48
C ASN A 175 5.30 -4.39 -13.39
N GLU A 176 4.81 -4.13 -12.19
CA GLU A 176 3.74 -3.17 -11.92
C GLU A 176 4.29 -1.83 -11.43
N LEU A 177 5.31 -1.85 -10.57
CA LEU A 177 5.78 -0.70 -9.81
C LEU A 177 7.20 -0.29 -10.21
N ALA A 178 7.45 1.01 -10.22
CA ALA A 178 8.75 1.59 -10.49
C ALA A 178 9.53 1.80 -9.18
N PHE A 179 9.82 0.72 -8.44
CA PHE A 179 10.54 0.78 -7.15
C PHE A 179 11.80 1.64 -7.20
N LYS A 180 12.58 1.53 -8.29
CA LYS A 180 13.82 2.28 -8.44
C LYS A 180 13.62 3.80 -8.43
N GLU A 181 12.51 4.31 -8.98
CA GLU A 181 12.20 5.75 -8.93
C GLU A 181 11.98 6.22 -7.49
N VAL A 182 11.36 5.39 -6.64
CA VAL A 182 11.17 5.70 -5.21
C VAL A 182 12.49 5.58 -4.44
N GLU A 183 13.28 4.55 -4.74
CA GLU A 183 14.62 4.37 -4.16
C GLU A 183 15.55 5.53 -4.50
N ASP A 184 15.49 6.07 -5.72
CA ASP A 184 16.29 7.24 -6.11
C ASP A 184 15.89 8.51 -5.33
N VAL A 185 14.61 8.67 -4.98
CA VAL A 185 14.15 9.74 -4.07
C VAL A 185 14.70 9.51 -2.66
N VAL A 186 14.64 8.27 -2.17
CA VAL A 186 15.19 7.88 -0.86
C VAL A 186 16.69 8.14 -0.79
N ASP A 187 17.45 7.77 -1.82
CA ASP A 187 18.90 7.95 -1.89
C ASP A 187 19.28 9.43 -1.92
N GLN A 188 18.56 10.27 -2.67
CA GLN A 188 18.75 11.73 -2.67
C GLN A 188 18.44 12.34 -1.29
N PHE A 189 17.32 11.95 -0.68
CA PHE A 189 16.94 12.41 0.65
C PHE A 189 18.00 12.04 1.69
N LYS A 190 18.43 10.78 1.70
CA LYS A 190 19.49 10.28 2.58
C LYS A 190 20.85 10.89 2.28
N SER A 191 21.10 11.38 1.06
CA SER A 191 22.32 12.12 0.73
C SER A 191 22.28 13.58 1.18
N GLY A 192 21.15 14.04 1.74
CA GLY A 192 20.99 15.41 2.23
C GLY A 192 20.66 16.42 1.13
N ALA A 193 20.07 15.97 0.01
CA ALA A 193 19.59 16.89 -1.02
C ALA A 193 18.58 17.89 -0.43
N GLU A 194 18.84 19.18 -0.63
CA GLU A 194 17.94 20.25 -0.18
C GLU A 194 16.68 20.37 -1.05
N LYS A 195 16.73 19.84 -2.28
CA LYS A 195 15.64 19.84 -3.23
C LYS A 195 15.61 18.52 -3.99
N ILE A 196 14.42 17.98 -4.20
CA ILE A 196 14.21 16.73 -4.91
C ILE A 196 13.04 16.89 -5.88
N TRP A 197 13.23 16.49 -7.13
CA TRP A 197 12.14 16.40 -8.10
C TRP A 197 11.28 15.18 -7.81
N LEU A 198 10.02 15.40 -7.45
CA LEU A 198 9.07 14.33 -7.15
C LEU A 198 8.04 14.20 -8.25
N LYS A 199 7.83 12.97 -8.71
CA LYS A 199 6.80 12.64 -9.70
C LYS A 199 5.41 12.81 -9.10
N ARG A 200 4.49 13.28 -9.93
CA ARG A 200 3.06 13.28 -9.68
C ARG A 200 2.36 12.51 -10.77
N MET A 201 1.35 11.74 -10.38
CA MET A 201 0.54 10.97 -11.30
C MET A 201 -0.94 11.26 -11.05
N GLY A 202 -1.58 11.90 -12.01
CA GLY A 202 -3.02 11.99 -12.09
C GLY A 202 -3.64 10.75 -12.72
N ARG A 203 -4.89 10.87 -13.18
CA ARG A 203 -5.67 9.72 -13.65
C ARG A 203 -5.64 9.53 -15.16
N SER A 204 -5.36 10.59 -15.93
CA SER A 204 -5.26 10.51 -17.40
C SER A 204 -3.83 10.41 -17.90
N ASN A 205 -3.66 10.00 -19.16
CA ASN A 205 -2.37 9.81 -19.81
C ASN A 205 -1.56 11.11 -20.05
N THR A 206 -2.17 12.28 -19.84
CA THR A 206 -1.51 13.59 -19.91
C THR A 206 -1.19 14.17 -18.54
N GLN A 207 -1.48 13.46 -17.45
CA GLN A 207 -1.33 13.95 -16.07
C GLN A 207 -0.13 13.31 -15.38
N ILE A 208 1.05 13.42 -15.98
CA ILE A 208 2.33 13.09 -15.32
C ILE A 208 3.19 14.34 -15.36
N TRP A 209 3.66 14.80 -14.21
CA TRP A 209 4.53 15.96 -14.07
C TRP A 209 5.47 15.77 -12.87
N TYR A 210 6.39 16.72 -12.69
CA TYR A 210 7.35 16.72 -11.58
C TYR A 210 7.28 18.05 -10.85
N ASP A 211 7.29 17.99 -9.52
CA ASP A 211 7.38 19.15 -8.64
C ASP A 211 8.79 19.22 -8.04
N ASP A 212 9.40 20.42 -8.01
CA ASP A 212 10.65 20.69 -7.30
C ASP A 212 10.34 20.97 -5.83
N VAL A 213 10.57 19.98 -4.95
CA VAL A 213 10.14 20.02 -3.55
C VAL A 213 11.33 20.34 -2.64
N ASP A 214 11.12 21.25 -1.68
CA ASP A 214 12.12 21.63 -0.67
C ASP A 214 12.19 20.59 0.47
N PHE A 215 13.41 20.15 0.79
CA PHE A 215 13.74 19.14 1.79
C PHE A 215 14.70 19.65 2.88
N LYS A 216 14.99 20.97 2.93
CA LYS A 216 15.94 21.57 3.89
C LYS A 216 15.60 21.23 5.34
N ASP A 217 14.35 21.47 5.72
CA ASP A 217 13.86 21.27 7.10
C ASP A 217 13.18 19.91 7.30
N VAL A 218 13.35 18.96 6.38
CA VAL A 218 12.73 17.63 6.47
C VAL A 218 13.70 16.64 7.12
N GLY A 219 13.45 16.24 8.36
CA GLY A 219 14.23 15.20 9.05
C GLY A 219 13.77 13.77 8.74
N VAL A 220 12.49 13.59 8.41
CA VAL A 220 11.88 12.28 8.16
C VAL A 220 11.12 12.25 6.83
N LEU A 221 11.47 11.32 5.95
CA LEU A 221 10.68 10.99 4.77
C LEU A 221 9.70 9.87 5.14
N LEU A 222 8.41 10.20 5.22
CA LEU A 222 7.32 9.25 5.45
C LEU A 222 6.79 8.77 4.09
N ILE A 223 6.94 7.48 3.81
CA ILE A 223 6.45 6.86 2.58
C ILE A 223 5.16 6.13 2.90
N GLU A 224 4.03 6.67 2.45
CA GLU A 224 2.75 6.01 2.58
C GLU A 224 2.45 5.21 1.32
N TRP A 225 2.46 3.87 1.46
CA TRP A 225 2.28 3.00 0.32
C TRP A 225 1.92 1.57 0.72
N THR A 226 1.03 0.92 -0.03
CA THR A 226 0.75 -0.51 0.15
C THR A 226 2.03 -1.35 0.11
N HIS A 227 2.97 -1.00 -0.77
CA HIS A 227 4.20 -1.75 -1.01
C HIS A 227 5.42 -1.20 -0.24
N GLY A 228 5.20 -0.32 0.74
CA GLY A 228 6.28 0.29 1.54
C GLY A 228 7.11 -0.70 2.37
N ASN A 229 6.64 -1.93 2.53
CA ASN A 229 7.35 -3.01 3.21
C ASN A 229 7.82 -4.12 2.23
N SER A 230 7.69 -3.89 0.92
CA SER A 230 8.03 -4.88 -0.12
C SER A 230 9.49 -5.34 -0.05
N ASP A 231 9.75 -6.62 -0.30
CA ASP A 231 11.11 -7.16 -0.44
C ASP A 231 11.85 -6.58 -1.66
N CYS A 232 11.10 -6.05 -2.63
CA CYS A 232 11.66 -5.35 -3.78
C CYS A 232 12.02 -3.89 -3.50
N PHE A 233 11.70 -3.36 -2.31
CA PHE A 233 11.93 -1.96 -1.93
C PHE A 233 12.97 -1.84 -0.82
N ASN A 234 14.02 -1.07 -1.11
CA ASN A 234 15.14 -0.82 -0.22
C ASN A 234 15.20 0.62 0.29
N GLY A 235 16.02 0.85 1.30
CA GLY A 235 16.30 2.19 1.82
C GLY A 235 15.36 2.66 2.94
N VAL A 236 14.35 1.88 3.32
CA VAL A 236 13.53 2.17 4.51
C VAL A 236 14.29 1.82 5.80
N ASP A 237 14.32 2.74 6.76
CA ASP A 237 14.95 2.51 8.08
C ASP A 237 13.95 1.96 9.11
N ILE A 238 12.69 2.40 9.03
CA ILE A 238 11.62 2.05 9.97
C ILE A 238 10.34 1.69 9.20
N PRO A 239 10.15 0.43 8.83
CA PRO A 239 8.91 -0.04 8.23
C PRO A 239 7.83 -0.24 9.29
N ILE A 240 6.66 0.37 9.07
CA ILE A 240 5.45 0.24 9.87
C ILE A 240 4.41 -0.51 9.05
N LEU A 241 3.84 -1.57 9.61
CA LEU A 241 2.72 -2.31 9.03
C LEU A 241 1.45 -2.04 9.83
N ILE A 242 0.44 -1.51 9.17
CA ILE A 242 -0.93 -1.43 9.70
C ILE A 242 -1.71 -2.61 9.14
N HIS A 243 -1.98 -3.58 10.01
CA HIS A 243 -2.72 -4.77 9.64
C HIS A 243 -4.22 -4.57 9.78
N ASN A 244 -4.95 -5.09 8.80
CA ASN A 244 -6.41 -5.27 8.81
C ASN A 244 -6.73 -6.33 7.75
N THR A 245 -7.89 -6.98 7.83
CA THR A 245 -8.33 -7.91 6.79
C THR A 245 -9.04 -7.18 5.64
N PRO A 246 -9.13 -7.79 4.43
CA PRO A 246 -9.95 -7.27 3.34
C PRO A 246 -11.41 -7.07 3.74
N ALA A 247 -11.97 -7.96 4.56
CA ALA A 247 -13.34 -7.85 5.06
C ALA A 247 -13.53 -6.63 5.98
N GLU A 248 -12.59 -6.38 6.90
CA GLU A 248 -12.65 -5.25 7.82
C GLU A 248 -12.47 -3.89 7.13
N THR A 249 -11.71 -3.87 6.03
CA THR A 249 -11.49 -2.65 5.22
C THR A 249 -12.59 -2.37 4.19
N LEU A 250 -13.46 -3.36 3.88
CA LEU A 250 -14.54 -3.22 2.91
C LEU A 250 -15.46 -2.03 3.22
N LYS A 251 -15.89 -1.88 4.48
CA LYS A 251 -16.76 -0.77 4.91
C LYS A 251 -16.14 0.60 4.57
N TYR A 252 -14.84 0.78 4.83
CA TYR A 252 -14.13 2.02 4.56
C TYR A 252 -13.87 2.24 3.06
N ARG A 253 -13.80 1.18 2.25
CA ARG A 253 -13.73 1.28 0.79
C ARG A 253 -15.07 1.76 0.22
N LEU A 254 -16.18 1.16 0.66
CA LEU A 254 -17.53 1.57 0.24
C LEU A 254 -17.83 3.03 0.60
N LEU A 255 -17.41 3.49 1.79
CA LEU A 255 -17.58 4.89 2.20
C LEU A 255 -16.80 5.89 1.35
N ARG A 256 -15.68 5.47 0.74
CA ARG A 256 -14.83 6.35 -0.07
C ARG A 256 -15.29 6.52 -1.51
N ASN A 257 -16.23 5.69 -1.99
CA ASN A 257 -17.01 5.85 -3.23
C ASN A 257 -16.24 6.47 -4.42
N ARG A 258 -14.98 6.05 -4.61
CA ARG A 258 -14.02 6.74 -5.49
C ARG A 258 -13.98 6.17 -6.91
N ASP A 259 -14.39 4.91 -7.08
CA ASP A 259 -14.36 4.18 -8.35
C ASP A 259 -15.58 3.25 -8.48
N CYS A 260 -16.07 3.02 -9.70
CA CYS A 260 -17.12 2.03 -9.98
C CYS A 260 -16.53 0.61 -9.82
N GLY A 261 -17.24 -0.33 -9.19
CA GLY A 261 -16.81 -1.74 -9.10
C GLY A 261 -15.92 -2.11 -7.90
N ILE A 262 -15.97 -1.33 -6.81
CA ILE A 262 -15.23 -1.59 -5.55
C ILE A 262 -15.51 -2.98 -4.95
N ASP A 263 -16.64 -3.59 -5.30
CA ASP A 263 -17.09 -4.90 -4.82
C ASP A 263 -17.13 -5.97 -5.94
N SER A 264 -16.34 -5.79 -7.00
CA SER A 264 -16.26 -6.83 -8.05
C SER A 264 -15.45 -8.04 -7.56
N PRO A 265 -15.76 -9.27 -8.02
CA PRO A 265 -14.96 -10.45 -7.69
C PRO A 265 -13.48 -10.31 -8.08
N PHE A 266 -13.20 -9.58 -9.16
CA PHE A 266 -11.84 -9.28 -9.59
C PHE A 266 -11.11 -8.37 -8.60
N THR A 267 -11.76 -7.28 -8.17
CA THR A 267 -11.23 -6.35 -7.17
C THR A 267 -10.93 -7.08 -5.86
N THR A 268 -11.83 -7.96 -5.41
CA THR A 268 -11.60 -8.80 -4.22
C THR A 268 -10.37 -9.70 -4.39
N MET A 269 -10.21 -10.35 -5.55
CA MET A 269 -9.04 -11.18 -5.83
C MET A 269 -7.73 -10.40 -5.76
N VAL A 270 -7.68 -9.19 -6.33
CA VAL A 270 -6.50 -8.30 -6.27
C VAL A 270 -6.17 -7.95 -4.83
N LEU A 271 -7.17 -7.55 -4.03
CA LEU A 271 -6.97 -7.17 -2.63
C LEU A 271 -6.52 -8.35 -1.76
N ASP A 272 -7.01 -9.56 -2.04
CA ASP A 272 -6.55 -10.77 -1.36
C ASP A 272 -5.08 -11.07 -1.69
N ILE A 273 -4.65 -10.88 -2.94
CA ILE A 273 -3.24 -11.06 -3.34
C ILE A 273 -2.35 -10.00 -2.66
N GLU A 274 -2.77 -8.74 -2.64
CA GLU A 274 -2.06 -7.67 -1.95
C GLU A 274 -1.94 -7.96 -0.43
N GLN A 275 -3.02 -8.46 0.18
CA GLN A 275 -3.02 -8.86 1.59
C GLN A 275 -2.05 -10.01 1.86
N GLU A 276 -2.03 -11.05 1.00
CA GLU A 276 -1.07 -12.14 1.11
C GLU A 276 0.38 -11.62 1.02
N SER A 277 0.66 -10.69 0.11
CA SER A 277 1.99 -10.06 -0.01
C SER A 277 2.38 -9.32 1.27
N LEU A 278 1.47 -8.52 1.83
CA LEU A 278 1.71 -7.78 3.07
C LEU A 278 2.00 -8.72 4.25
N ILE A 279 1.26 -9.81 4.36
CA ILE A 279 1.48 -10.84 5.39
C ILE A 279 2.87 -11.47 5.24
N ASN A 280 3.23 -11.90 4.03
CA ASN A 280 4.52 -12.52 3.76
C ASN A 280 5.71 -11.60 4.07
N GLN A 281 5.51 -10.29 3.90
CA GLN A 281 6.53 -9.26 4.12
C GLN A 281 6.53 -8.69 5.54
N ALA A 282 5.58 -9.08 6.40
CA ALA A 282 5.44 -8.53 7.74
C ALA A 282 6.68 -8.72 8.63
N HIS A 283 7.52 -9.72 8.33
CA HIS A 283 8.79 -9.97 9.00
C HIS A 283 9.79 -8.80 8.93
N LYS A 284 9.64 -7.91 7.94
CA LYS A 284 10.46 -6.70 7.82
C LYS A 284 10.01 -5.58 8.77
N ALA A 285 8.74 -5.57 9.20
CA ALA A 285 8.17 -4.47 9.95
C ALA A 285 8.82 -4.33 11.34
N LYS A 286 9.20 -3.11 11.71
CA LYS A 286 9.66 -2.78 13.06
C LYS A 286 8.51 -2.50 14.02
N ILE A 287 7.39 -2.03 13.47
CA ILE A 287 6.17 -1.72 14.22
C ILE A 287 5.01 -2.35 13.45
N ILE A 288 4.29 -3.26 14.09
CA ILE A 288 3.07 -3.86 13.54
C ILE A 288 1.90 -3.44 14.43
N ILE A 289 0.87 -2.85 13.82
CA ILE A 289 -0.33 -2.39 14.52
C ILE A 289 -1.55 -3.13 13.98
N THR A 290 -2.34 -3.67 14.90
CA THR A 290 -3.61 -4.34 14.59
C THR A 290 -4.77 -3.35 14.45
N PRO A 291 -5.95 -3.79 13.99
CA PRO A 291 -7.12 -2.92 13.88
C PRO A 291 -7.55 -2.29 15.22
N SER A 292 -7.33 -2.97 16.36
CA SER A 292 -7.60 -2.46 17.72
C SER A 292 -6.59 -1.40 18.19
N GLY A 293 -5.46 -1.25 17.48
CA GLY A 293 -4.37 -0.35 17.83
C GLY A 293 -3.34 -1.01 18.74
N ASP A 294 -3.46 -2.31 18.97
CA ASP A 294 -2.46 -3.06 19.73
C ASP A 294 -1.23 -3.27 18.84
N ARG A 295 -0.06 -3.04 19.45
CA ARG A 295 1.23 -3.32 18.84
C ARG A 295 1.57 -4.78 19.07
N LEU A 296 2.08 -5.43 18.03
CA LEU A 296 2.56 -6.81 18.10
C LEU A 296 4.02 -6.89 17.68
N SER A 297 4.78 -7.81 18.31
CA SER A 297 6.00 -8.35 17.70
C SER A 297 5.64 -9.16 16.45
N TYR A 298 6.63 -9.51 15.62
CA TYR A 298 6.38 -10.37 14.46
C TYR A 298 5.87 -11.76 14.88
N GLU A 299 6.40 -12.33 15.97
CA GLU A 299 5.94 -13.63 16.49
C GLU A 299 4.50 -13.56 17.02
N GLU A 300 4.15 -12.47 17.71
CA GLU A 300 2.77 -12.23 18.16
C GLU A 300 1.83 -12.00 16.99
N TYR A 301 2.31 -11.30 15.96
CA TYR A 301 1.57 -11.08 14.72
C TYR A 301 1.27 -12.39 13.99
N CYS A 302 2.25 -13.28 13.84
CA CYS A 302 2.05 -14.60 13.24
C CYS A 302 0.94 -15.38 13.97
N LYS A 303 1.01 -15.43 15.30
CA LYS A 303 -0.04 -16.05 16.14
C LYS A 303 -1.41 -15.39 15.94
N TYR A 304 -1.45 -14.06 15.85
CA TYR A 304 -2.68 -13.30 15.66
C TYR A 304 -3.38 -13.65 14.33
N ILE A 305 -2.61 -13.84 13.25
CA ILE A 305 -3.16 -14.20 11.93
C ILE A 305 -3.28 -15.72 11.71
N GLY A 306 -2.89 -16.54 12.67
CA GLY A 306 -2.99 -18.01 12.61
C GLY A 306 -1.88 -18.70 11.80
N MET A 307 -0.68 -18.12 11.76
CA MET A 307 0.56 -18.71 11.22
C MET A 307 1.45 -19.25 12.34
#